data_AF-A0A7S1GWL3-F1
#
_entry.id   AF-A0A7S1GWL3-F1
#
_cell.length_a   1.000
_cell.length_b   1.000
_cell.length_c   1.000
_cell.angle_alpha   90.00
_cell.angle_beta   90.00
_cell.angle_gamma   90.00
#
_symmetry.space_group_name_H-M   'P 1'
#
loop_
_entity.id
_entity.type
_entity.pdbx_description
1 polymer ?
#
loop_
_entity_poly.entity_id
_entity_poly.type
_entity_poly.pdbx_seq_one_letter_code
_entity_poly.pdbx_strand_id
1 'polypeptide(L)'
;GGLEGSPEERAKKLVTTLWTDESIVKAGFDFANDVRKLTRSHPSFECFRTLTSFVDIQDLARRFGWVKAGLSLSLSNVTLSVFGKKLDKRQQMSDWELRPLTHEQVTYAALDAQVLVTILQDKRGSVDLQSLLRSVD
;
A
#
# COMPACT_ATOMS: atom_id res chain seq x y z
N GLY A 1 -20.29 22.43 12.72
CA GLY A 1 -19.54 23.30 11.79
C GLY A 1 -19.16 22.46 10.60
N GLY A 2 -19.79 22.73 9.44
CA GLY A 2 -19.63 21.94 8.23
C GLY A 2 -18.21 22.06 7.67
N LEU A 3 -17.79 21.02 6.96
CA LEU A 3 -16.49 20.90 6.31
C LEU A 3 -16.24 22.07 5.34
N GLU A 4 -15.54 23.12 5.79
CA GLU A 4 -15.07 24.20 4.91
C GLU A 4 -14.03 23.67 3.91
N GLY A 5 -14.06 24.22 2.69
CA GLY A 5 -13.12 23.91 1.59
C GLY A 5 -13.67 23.00 0.50
N SER A 6 -13.08 23.09 -0.70
CA SER A 6 -13.37 22.25 -1.86
C SER A 6 -13.04 20.77 -1.57
N PRO A 7 -13.59 19.80 -2.33
CA PRO A 7 -13.21 18.40 -2.19
C PRO A 7 -11.70 18.15 -2.27
N GLU A 8 -10.99 18.89 -3.13
CA GLU A 8 -9.54 18.80 -3.28
C GLU A 8 -8.80 19.33 -2.05
N GLU A 9 -9.23 20.48 -1.50
CA GLU A 9 -8.63 21.04 -0.28
C GLU A 9 -8.79 20.10 0.92
N ARG A 10 -9.97 19.47 1.04
CA ARG A 10 -10.22 18.47 2.09
C ARG A 10 -9.36 17.23 1.90
N ALA A 11 -9.23 16.74 0.66
CA ALA A 11 -8.36 15.61 0.35
C ALA A 11 -6.90 15.93 0.68
N LYS A 12 -6.41 17.12 0.28
CA LYS A 12 -5.06 17.60 0.58
C LYS A 12 -4.81 17.67 2.08
N LYS A 13 -5.73 18.24 2.85
CA LYS A 13 -5.62 18.31 4.31
C LYS A 13 -5.57 16.91 4.95
N LEU A 14 -6.47 16.02 4.55
CA LEU A 14 -6.54 14.65 5.07
C LEU A 14 -5.27 13.87 4.77
N VAL A 15 -4.86 13.84 3.49
CA VAL A 15 -3.66 13.12 3.05
C VAL A 15 -2.42 13.68 3.76
N THR A 16 -2.26 15.01 3.83
CA THR A 16 -1.13 15.62 4.55
C THR A 16 -1.11 15.17 6.00
N THR A 17 -2.24 15.24 6.71
CA THR A 17 -2.34 14.83 8.12
C THR A 17 -1.92 13.39 8.33
N LEU A 18 -2.45 12.46 7.52
CA LEU A 18 -2.14 11.02 7.66
C LEU A 18 -0.71 10.69 7.22
N TRP A 19 -0.20 11.37 6.18
CA TRP A 19 1.09 11.07 5.59
C TRP A 19 2.25 11.47 6.50
N THR A 20 2.16 12.64 7.13
CA THR A 20 3.24 13.19 7.96
C THR A 20 3.20 12.70 9.41
N ASP A 21 2.11 12.10 9.86
CA ASP A 21 2.01 11.55 11.21
C ASP A 21 2.94 10.32 11.36
N GLU A 22 3.91 10.43 12.26
CA GLU A 22 4.88 9.37 12.54
C GLU A 22 4.29 8.23 13.38
N SER A 23 3.18 8.46 14.07
CA SER A 23 2.44 7.41 14.79
C SER A 23 1.63 6.52 13.86
N ILE A 24 1.44 6.95 12.60
CA ILE A 24 0.72 6.19 11.58
C ILE A 24 1.72 5.52 10.64
N VAL A 25 1.68 4.19 10.62
CA VAL A 25 2.48 3.39 9.69
C VAL A 25 1.82 3.34 8.30
N LYS A 26 2.57 3.75 7.27
CA LYS A 26 2.17 3.67 5.86
C LYS A 26 2.66 2.34 5.27
N ALA A 27 1.73 1.43 4.99
CA ALA A 27 2.03 0.13 4.38
C ALA A 27 2.00 0.22 2.86
N GLY A 28 2.99 -0.37 2.19
CA GLY A 28 3.20 -0.27 0.76
C GLY A 28 3.66 -1.55 0.08
N PHE A 29 3.66 -1.57 -1.25
CA PHE A 29 4.34 -2.58 -2.05
C PHE A 29 4.98 -1.93 -3.27
N ASP A 30 6.31 -1.88 -3.34
CA ASP A 30 7.03 -1.00 -4.29
C ASP A 30 6.73 0.49 -4.03
N PHE A 31 6.70 0.84 -2.74
CA PHE A 31 6.19 2.12 -2.23
C PHE A 31 6.97 3.31 -2.78
N ALA A 32 8.28 3.14 -3.00
CA ALA A 32 9.11 4.19 -3.59
C ALA A 32 8.61 4.61 -4.98
N ASN A 33 8.13 3.66 -5.80
CA ASN A 33 7.57 3.98 -7.11
C ASN A 33 6.22 4.72 -7.00
N ASP A 34 5.39 4.36 -6.02
CA ASP A 34 4.13 5.06 -5.76
C ASP A 34 4.38 6.50 -5.30
N VAL A 35 5.33 6.72 -4.37
CA VAL A 35 5.70 8.07 -3.91
C VAL A 35 6.24 8.93 -5.04
N ARG A 36 7.07 8.37 -5.94
CA ARG A 36 7.54 9.09 -7.13
C ARG A 36 6.38 9.52 -8.02
N LYS A 37 5.41 8.62 -8.26
CA LYS A 37 4.22 8.93 -9.07
C LYS A 37 3.37 10.00 -8.39
N LEU A 38 3.09 9.87 -7.09
CA LEU A 38 2.32 10.83 -6.30
C LEU A 38 2.95 12.23 -6.32
N THR A 39 4.25 12.32 -6.05
CA THR A 39 5.00 13.59 -6.10
C THR A 39 4.91 14.26 -7.47
N ARG A 40 4.97 13.46 -8.55
CA ARG A 40 4.91 13.97 -9.93
C ARG A 40 3.51 14.39 -10.35
N SER A 41 2.49 13.61 -10.01
CA SER A 41 1.09 13.89 -10.42
C SER A 41 0.39 14.91 -9.54
N HIS A 42 0.83 15.08 -8.29
CA HIS A 42 0.23 15.99 -7.32
C HIS A 42 1.30 16.88 -6.69
N PRO A 43 1.97 17.75 -7.46
CA PRO A 43 3.08 18.58 -6.96
C PRO A 43 2.65 19.57 -5.86
N SER A 44 1.36 19.89 -5.77
CA SER A 44 0.80 20.72 -4.70
C SER A 44 0.72 20.00 -3.35
N PHE A 45 0.88 18.68 -3.31
CA PHE A 45 0.91 17.87 -2.09
C PHE A 45 2.36 17.76 -1.60
N GLU A 46 2.83 18.79 -0.89
CA GLU A 46 4.21 18.86 -0.39
C GLU A 46 4.57 17.70 0.56
N CYS A 47 3.57 17.12 1.24
CA CYS A 47 3.76 15.99 2.15
C CYS A 47 4.44 14.79 1.47
N PHE A 48 4.27 14.58 0.17
CA PHE A 48 4.92 13.46 -0.54
C PHE A 48 6.44 13.60 -0.67
N ARG A 49 7.01 14.79 -0.39
CA ARG A 49 8.47 15.02 -0.41
C ARG A 49 9.19 14.43 0.80
N THR A 50 8.47 14.16 1.87
CA THR A 50 9.01 13.58 3.09
C THR A 50 8.26 12.30 3.40
N LEU A 51 9.00 11.23 3.69
CA LEU A 51 8.44 9.94 4.02
C LEU A 51 8.89 9.54 5.42
N THR A 52 7.93 9.40 6.32
CA THR A 52 8.14 8.93 7.70
C THR A 52 7.33 7.66 7.93
N SER A 53 7.71 6.84 8.91
CA SER A 53 6.93 5.69 9.40
C SER A 53 6.23 4.88 8.31
N PHE A 54 7.01 4.20 7.46
CA PHE A 54 6.48 3.40 6.36
C PHE A 54 7.09 1.99 6.36
N VAL A 55 6.38 1.06 5.76
CA VAL A 55 6.83 -0.32 5.57
C VAL A 55 6.53 -0.75 4.14
N ASP A 56 7.58 -1.12 3.41
CA ASP A 56 7.44 -1.75 2.09
C ASP A 56 7.40 -3.28 2.23
N ILE A 57 6.23 -3.86 1.96
CA ILE A 57 6.00 -5.31 1.98
C ILE A 57 6.88 -6.03 0.95
N GLN A 58 7.21 -5.39 -0.18
CA GLN A 58 8.10 -5.98 -1.17
C GLN A 58 9.51 -6.19 -0.57
N ASP A 59 10.02 -5.20 0.17
CA ASP A 59 11.34 -5.28 0.79
C ASP A 59 11.38 -6.33 1.89
N LEU A 60 10.34 -6.40 2.73
CA LEU A 60 10.20 -7.48 3.72
C LEU A 60 10.15 -8.86 3.04
N ALA A 61 9.31 -9.01 2.01
CA ALA A 61 9.19 -10.27 1.28
C ALA A 61 10.52 -10.70 0.64
N ARG A 62 11.32 -9.75 0.14
CA ARG A 62 12.68 -10.01 -0.38
C ARG A 62 13.62 -10.45 0.74
N ARG A 63 13.69 -9.68 1.83
CA ARG A 63 14.62 -9.89 2.95
C ARG A 63 14.41 -11.26 3.62
N PHE A 64 13.16 -11.70 3.72
CA PHE A 64 12.79 -12.92 4.43
C PHE A 64 12.41 -14.08 3.51
N GLY A 65 12.56 -13.91 2.20
CA GLY A 65 12.34 -14.99 1.23
C GLY A 65 10.91 -15.52 1.22
N TRP A 66 9.90 -14.66 1.39
CA TRP A 66 8.49 -15.09 1.43
C TRP A 66 7.99 -15.66 0.12
N VAL A 67 8.62 -15.28 -1.00
CA VAL A 67 8.27 -15.76 -2.33
C VAL A 67 9.23 -16.87 -2.74
N LYS A 68 8.68 -18.00 -3.19
CA LYS A 68 9.45 -19.15 -3.69
C LYS A 68 10.44 -18.74 -4.79
N ALA A 69 11.63 -19.34 -4.77
CA ALA A 69 12.64 -19.15 -5.80
C ALA A 69 12.05 -19.41 -7.21
N GLY A 70 12.43 -18.56 -8.17
CA GLY A 70 11.92 -18.61 -9.55
C GLY A 70 10.59 -17.91 -9.79
N LEU A 71 9.89 -17.44 -8.74
CA LEU A 71 8.72 -16.58 -8.89
C LEU A 71 9.09 -15.09 -8.80
N SER A 72 8.34 -14.25 -9.51
CA SER A 72 8.47 -12.80 -9.40
C SER A 72 8.02 -12.31 -8.04
N LEU A 73 8.73 -11.32 -7.50
CA LEU A 73 8.39 -10.65 -6.25
C LEU A 73 7.22 -9.69 -6.48
N SER A 74 6.00 -10.24 -6.51
CA SER A 74 4.75 -9.48 -6.68
C SER A 74 3.79 -9.70 -5.52
N LEU A 75 2.93 -8.72 -5.25
CA LEU A 75 1.95 -8.79 -4.16
C LEU A 75 1.04 -10.03 -4.27
N SER A 76 0.72 -10.47 -5.48
CA SER A 76 -0.04 -11.72 -5.71
C SER A 76 0.73 -12.98 -5.30
N ASN A 77 2.05 -13.03 -5.47
CA ASN A 77 2.87 -14.16 -5.01
C ASN A 77 3.15 -14.08 -3.51
N VAL A 78 3.24 -12.86 -2.94
CA VAL A 78 3.31 -12.66 -1.49
C VAL A 78 2.01 -13.14 -0.84
N THR A 79 0.84 -12.69 -1.31
CA THR A 79 -0.47 -13.13 -0.81
C THR A 79 -0.70 -14.63 -1.00
N LEU A 80 -0.22 -15.24 -2.09
CA LEU A 80 -0.21 -16.70 -2.22
C LEU A 80 0.57 -17.37 -1.09
N SER A 81 1.73 -16.83 -0.73
CA SER A 81 2.61 -17.44 0.25
C SER A 81 2.08 -17.23 1.68
N VAL A 82 1.49 -16.07 1.96
CA VAL A 82 0.94 -15.73 3.29
C VAL A 82 -0.46 -16.33 3.51
N PHE A 83 -1.34 -16.29 2.51
CA PHE A 83 -2.76 -16.66 2.64
C PHE A 83 -3.16 -17.92 1.86
N GLY A 84 -2.25 -18.53 1.10
CA GLY A 84 -2.56 -19.66 0.23
C GLY A 84 -3.39 -19.30 -1.01
N LYS A 85 -3.66 -18.01 -1.26
CA LYS A 85 -4.47 -17.53 -2.38
C LYS A 85 -3.84 -16.31 -3.04
N LYS A 86 -3.88 -16.27 -4.37
CA LYS A 86 -3.42 -15.13 -5.16
C LYS A 86 -4.46 -14.01 -5.18
N LEU A 87 -3.99 -12.77 -5.18
CA LEU A 87 -4.79 -11.64 -5.66
C LEU A 87 -5.17 -11.84 -7.13
N ASP A 88 -6.43 -11.58 -7.44
CA ASP A 88 -6.93 -11.45 -8.80
C ASP A 88 -6.42 -10.15 -9.42
N LYS A 89 -5.70 -10.24 -10.54
CA LYS A 89 -5.08 -9.10 -11.22
C LYS A 89 -5.85 -8.62 -12.45
N ARG A 90 -7.03 -9.16 -12.75
CA ARG A 90 -7.77 -8.85 -13.99
C ARG A 90 -8.03 -7.36 -14.19
N GLN A 91 -8.20 -6.60 -13.10
CA GLN A 91 -8.49 -5.17 -13.15
C GLN A 91 -7.23 -4.27 -13.14
N GLN A 92 -6.03 -4.84 -12.99
CA GLN A 92 -4.78 -4.07 -12.88
C GLN A 92 -4.55 -3.15 -14.10
N MET A 93 -4.84 -3.65 -15.30
CA MET A 93 -4.70 -2.92 -16.58
C MET A 93 -6.05 -2.55 -17.20
N SER A 94 -7.10 -2.44 -16.39
CA SER A 94 -8.40 -1.94 -16.85
C SER A 94 -8.37 -0.43 -17.13
N ASP A 95 -9.43 0.10 -17.75
CA ASP A 95 -9.58 1.55 -17.96
C ASP A 95 -9.92 2.26 -16.64
N TRP A 96 -8.89 2.80 -15.98
CA TRP A 96 -9.02 3.56 -14.72
C TRP A 96 -9.55 4.99 -14.91
N GLU A 97 -9.71 5.45 -16.15
CA GLU A 97 -10.32 6.76 -16.47
C GLU A 97 -11.85 6.67 -16.58
N LEU A 98 -12.41 5.46 -16.76
CA LEU A 98 -13.84 5.20 -16.81
C LEU A 98 -14.59 5.77 -15.60
N ARG A 99 -15.72 6.45 -15.83
CA ARG A 99 -16.63 6.92 -14.78
C ARG A 99 -18.10 6.54 -15.07
N PRO A 100 -18.83 5.93 -14.10
CA PRO A 100 -18.31 5.44 -12.82
C PRO A 100 -17.35 4.26 -13.00
N LEU A 101 -16.46 4.04 -12.03
CA LEU A 101 -15.66 2.81 -11.99
C LEU A 101 -16.59 1.59 -11.86
N THR A 102 -16.20 0.45 -12.42
CA THR A 102 -16.96 -0.79 -12.25
C THR A 102 -16.83 -1.34 -10.83
N HIS A 103 -17.77 -2.22 -10.44
CA HIS A 103 -17.71 -2.88 -9.14
C HIS A 103 -16.42 -3.71 -8.97
N GLU A 104 -15.96 -4.36 -10.03
CA GLU A 104 -14.74 -5.15 -10.05
C GLU A 104 -13.50 -4.27 -9.85
N GLN A 105 -13.45 -3.09 -10.49
CA GLN A 105 -12.35 -2.13 -10.30
C GLN A 105 -12.26 -1.64 -8.86
N VAL A 106 -13.40 -1.26 -8.27
CA VAL A 106 -13.47 -0.83 -6.86
C VAL A 106 -13.06 -1.97 -5.93
N THR A 107 -13.55 -3.19 -6.17
CA THR A 107 -13.21 -4.36 -5.37
C THR A 107 -11.72 -4.70 -5.45
N TYR A 108 -11.15 -4.65 -6.66
CA TYR A 108 -9.71 -4.86 -6.86
C TYR A 108 -8.88 -3.80 -6.12
N ALA A 109 -9.17 -2.50 -6.30
CA ALA A 109 -8.44 -1.43 -5.65
C ALA A 109 -8.52 -1.50 -4.12
N ALA A 110 -9.72 -1.79 -3.58
CA ALA A 110 -9.91 -1.96 -2.14
C ALA A 110 -9.09 -3.15 -1.60
N LEU A 111 -9.10 -4.27 -2.32
CA LEU A 111 -8.37 -5.47 -1.90
C LEU A 111 -6.84 -5.27 -1.99
N ASP A 112 -6.33 -4.63 -3.04
CA ASP A 112 -4.90 -4.35 -3.24
C ASP A 112 -4.31 -3.51 -2.09
N ALA A 113 -5.09 -2.61 -1.49
CA ALA A 113 -4.73 -1.87 -0.29
C ALA A 113 -4.93 -2.67 1.01
N GLN A 114 -6.07 -3.35 1.16
CA GLN A 114 -6.44 -4.06 2.39
C GLN A 114 -5.49 -5.22 2.72
N VAL A 115 -4.96 -5.90 1.70
CA VAL A 115 -4.04 -7.02 1.93
C VAL A 115 -2.73 -6.57 2.57
N LEU A 116 -2.28 -5.33 2.35
CA LEU A 116 -1.04 -4.83 2.94
C LEU A 116 -1.16 -4.74 4.46
N VAL A 117 -2.28 -4.19 4.94
CA VAL A 117 -2.62 -4.12 6.36
C VAL A 117 -2.77 -5.53 6.94
N THR A 118 -3.47 -6.42 6.22
CA THR A 118 -3.67 -7.81 6.67
C THR A 118 -2.35 -8.57 6.79
N ILE A 119 -1.44 -8.39 5.82
CA ILE A 119 -0.10 -8.97 5.87
C ILE A 119 0.62 -8.45 7.13
N LEU A 120 0.68 -7.12 7.34
CA LEU A 120 1.36 -6.54 8.50
C LEU A 120 0.80 -7.01 9.85
N GLN A 121 -0.50 -7.29 9.92
CA GLN A 121 -1.17 -7.71 11.14
C GLN A 121 -1.21 -9.22 11.33
N ASP A 122 -0.78 -10.02 10.35
CA ASP A 122 -0.90 -11.47 10.45
C ASP A 122 0.07 -12.03 11.51
N LYS A 123 -0.52 -12.68 12.52
CA LYS A 123 0.19 -13.29 13.66
C LYS A 123 0.33 -14.80 13.53
N ARG A 124 -0.20 -15.41 12.46
CA ARG A 124 -0.58 -16.84 12.42
C ARG A 124 0.45 -17.80 11.83
N GLY A 125 1.66 -17.34 11.56
CA GLY A 125 2.77 -18.26 11.34
C GLY A 125 3.14 -18.44 9.87
N SER A 126 4.20 -17.73 9.51
CA SER A 126 5.20 -17.97 8.46
C SER A 126 6.20 -16.82 8.52
N VAL A 127 5.76 -15.67 9.06
CA VAL A 127 6.53 -14.45 9.24
C VAL A 127 6.17 -13.84 10.59
N ASP A 128 7.12 -13.76 11.54
CA ASP A 128 6.93 -13.02 12.80
C ASP A 128 7.21 -11.53 12.58
N LEU A 129 6.21 -10.81 12.05
CA LEU A 129 6.35 -9.38 11.75
C LEU A 129 6.63 -8.50 12.97
N GLN A 130 6.23 -8.93 14.16
CA GLN A 130 6.51 -8.20 15.40
C GLN A 130 7.99 -8.26 15.76
N SER A 131 8.63 -9.43 15.58
CA SER A 131 10.08 -9.55 15.73
C SER A 131 10.82 -8.79 14.62
N LEU A 132 10.27 -8.77 13.41
CA LEU A 132 10.88 -8.04 12.29
C LEU A 132 10.85 -6.53 12.47
N LEU A 133 9.72 -5.95 12.89
CA LEU A 133 9.60 -4.51 13.13
C LEU A 133 10.53 -4.04 14.27
N ARG A 134 10.79 -4.89 15.27
CA ARG A 134 11.78 -4.62 16.33
C ARG A 134 13.24 -4.73 15.89
N SER A 135 13.50 -5.23 14.68
CA SER A 135 14.86 -5.39 14.12
C SER A 135 15.27 -4.26 13.17
N VAL A 136 14.44 -3.21 13.07
CA VAL A 136 14.64 -2.06 12.17
C VAL A 136 15.11 -0.81 12.95
N ASP A 137 15.41 -0.95 14.24
CA ASP A 137 16.18 0.03 15.04
C ASP A 137 17.69 -0.25 14.96
#